data_AF-A0A1V5VFC3-F1
#
_entry.id   AF-A0A1V5VFC3-F1
#
_cell.length_a   1.000
_cell.length_b   1.000
_cell.length_c   1.000
_cell.angle_alpha   90.00
_cell.angle_beta   90.00
_cell.angle_gamma   90.00
#
_symmetry.space_group_name_H-M   'P 1'
#
loop_
_entity.id
_entity.type
_entity.pdbx_description
1 polymer ?
#
loop_
_entity_poly.entity_id
_entity_poly.type
_entity_poly.pdbx_seq_one_letter_code
_entity_poly.pdbx_strand_id
1 'polypeptide(L)'
;MLSSDVQIIDIHPDHVERAVEALTPKRPKQRRALILFCEENRVIHAVDTVKGPSDFMNGERPPRDLKAVAAECGVDFVACVERDAPARLLAGAQSKINIDQTLFEQVMSLREPLRRELGSGVRIYPDILAAMPRLPDFALKILKLLSPKNFMAMVVVLDGKDVWTSAVVRITNGEADLITTTDTLRPGPELTGDMARDAASLVKAMESARGKVALGIFMSRAGLEHLIAHPRPLGALAALASRKWIVIHPYPRRARILLALAPLMKI
;
A
#
# COMPACT_ATOMS: atom_id res chain seq x y z
N MET A 1 -16.55 10.54 12.04
CA MET A 1 -17.41 11.62 11.54
C MET A 1 -16.60 12.59 10.68
N LEU A 2 -16.15 12.17 9.49
CA LEU A 2 -15.31 13.01 8.60
C LEU A 2 -15.77 14.46 8.68
N SER A 3 -14.82 15.36 8.89
CA SER A 3 -14.99 16.74 8.44
C SER A 3 -15.73 16.69 7.10
N SER A 4 -16.83 17.44 6.98
CA SER A 4 -17.56 17.62 5.72
C SER A 4 -16.66 18.07 4.56
N ASP A 5 -15.42 18.45 4.86
CA ASP A 5 -14.38 18.93 3.97
C ASP A 5 -13.13 18.02 3.98
N VAL A 6 -13.24 16.77 3.52
CA VAL A 6 -12.04 15.95 3.26
C VAL A 6 -11.38 16.44 1.98
N GLN A 7 -10.18 16.98 2.11
CA GLN A 7 -9.40 17.44 0.98
C GLN A 7 -8.49 16.31 0.49
N ILE A 8 -8.98 15.51 -0.48
CA ILE A 8 -8.12 14.64 -1.29
C ILE A 8 -7.52 15.53 -2.38
N ILE A 9 -6.36 16.11 -2.10
CA ILE A 9 -5.68 17.02 -3.03
C ILE A 9 -4.55 16.26 -3.69
N ASP A 10 -4.64 16.15 -5.01
CA ASP A 10 -3.52 15.88 -5.93
C ASP A 10 -2.64 14.69 -5.50
N ILE A 11 -3.25 13.50 -5.46
CA ILE A 11 -2.49 12.26 -5.40
C ILE A 11 -1.99 11.98 -6.81
N HIS A 12 -0.75 12.38 -7.10
CA HIS A 12 -0.17 12.12 -8.42
C HIS A 12 -0.13 10.60 -8.68
N PRO A 13 -0.71 10.11 -9.80
CA PRO A 13 -0.86 8.67 -10.06
C PRO A 13 0.45 7.89 -9.92
N ASP A 14 1.54 8.46 -10.43
CA ASP A 14 2.89 7.90 -10.36
C ASP A 14 3.35 7.53 -8.94
N HIS A 15 2.99 8.31 -7.92
CA HIS A 15 3.43 8.04 -6.54
C HIS A 15 2.77 6.77 -6.03
N VAL A 16 1.47 6.63 -6.31
CA VAL A 16 0.68 5.44 -5.95
C VAL A 16 1.16 4.24 -6.75
N GLU A 17 1.33 4.40 -8.07
CA GLU A 17 1.81 3.32 -8.95
C GLU A 17 3.17 2.79 -8.48
N ARG A 18 4.15 3.67 -8.26
CA ARG A 18 5.48 3.29 -7.75
C ARG A 18 5.43 2.63 -6.37
N ALA A 19 4.59 3.13 -5.46
CA ALA A 19 4.41 2.52 -4.14
C ALA A 19 3.80 1.11 -4.25
N VAL A 20 2.77 0.95 -5.10
CA VAL A 20 2.15 -0.34 -5.38
C VAL A 20 3.15 -1.29 -6.05
N GLU A 21 3.95 -0.81 -7.01
CA GLU A 21 5.02 -1.58 -7.65
C GLU A 21 6.11 -2.02 -6.68
N ALA A 22 6.49 -1.19 -5.70
CA ALA A 22 7.45 -1.59 -4.67
C ALA A 22 6.88 -2.65 -3.73
N LEU A 23 5.64 -2.48 -3.29
CA LEU A 23 4.97 -3.37 -2.34
C LEU A 23 4.50 -4.68 -2.98
N THR A 24 4.39 -4.71 -4.30
CA THR A 24 4.06 -5.91 -5.06
C THR A 24 5.36 -6.56 -5.56
N PRO A 25 5.53 -7.88 -5.50
CA PRO A 25 6.70 -8.56 -6.04
C PRO A 25 6.97 -8.11 -7.47
N LYS A 26 8.23 -7.71 -7.76
CA LYS A 26 8.67 -7.18 -9.06
C LYS A 26 8.07 -8.03 -10.18
N ARG A 27 7.07 -7.47 -10.85
CA ARG A 27 6.39 -8.13 -11.97
C ARG A 27 7.34 -8.05 -13.19
N PRO A 28 7.64 -9.16 -13.87
CA PRO A 28 8.26 -9.15 -15.19
C PRO A 28 7.60 -8.11 -16.11
N LYS A 29 8.43 -7.37 -16.86
CA LYS A 29 8.07 -6.15 -17.61
C LYS A 29 7.19 -6.37 -18.85
N GLN A 30 6.82 -7.60 -19.16
CA GLN A 30 5.78 -7.96 -20.12
C GLN A 30 5.12 -9.21 -19.57
N ARG A 31 3.80 -9.19 -19.35
CA ARG A 31 3.10 -10.40 -18.89
C ARG A 31 1.89 -10.71 -19.74
N ARG A 32 1.99 -11.84 -20.42
CA ARG A 32 0.84 -12.58 -20.90
C ARG A 32 0.13 -13.15 -19.67
N ALA A 33 -1.16 -12.88 -19.57
CA ALA A 33 -1.98 -13.27 -18.45
C ALA A 33 -3.11 -14.18 -18.95
N LEU A 34 -3.52 -15.13 -18.13
CA LEU A 34 -4.70 -15.96 -18.36
C LEU A 34 -5.75 -15.67 -17.29
N ILE A 35 -6.94 -15.26 -17.71
CA ILE A 35 -8.08 -15.00 -16.84
C ILE A 35 -9.12 -16.08 -17.08
N LEU A 36 -9.42 -16.87 -16.05
CA LEU A 36 -10.44 -17.90 -16.04
C LEU A 36 -11.68 -17.36 -15.33
N PHE A 37 -12.83 -17.38 -15.99
CA PHE A 37 -14.11 -17.10 -15.37
C PHE A 37 -14.78 -18.42 -15.00
N CYS A 38 -15.16 -18.52 -13.73
CA CYS A 38 -15.55 -19.76 -13.08
C CYS A 38 -17.02 -19.63 -12.61
N GLU A 39 -17.89 -20.60 -12.87
CA GLU A 39 -19.30 -20.63 -12.41
C GLU A 39 -19.64 -22.06 -11.97
N GLU A 40 -20.33 -22.25 -10.84
CA GLU A 40 -20.80 -23.58 -10.40
C GLU A 40 -19.72 -24.69 -10.47
N ASN A 41 -18.48 -24.37 -10.09
CA ASN A 41 -17.33 -25.28 -10.13
C ASN A 41 -16.98 -25.80 -11.54
N ARG A 42 -17.23 -24.99 -12.59
CA ARG A 42 -16.69 -25.14 -13.94
C ARG A 42 -16.09 -23.83 -14.46
N VAL A 43 -15.13 -23.90 -15.37
CA VAL A 43 -14.64 -22.73 -16.13
C VAL A 43 -15.61 -22.50 -17.29
N ILE A 44 -16.16 -21.30 -17.39
CA ILE A 44 -17.11 -20.92 -18.45
C ILE A 44 -16.46 -20.09 -19.55
N HIS A 45 -15.33 -19.46 -19.25
CA HIS A 45 -14.62 -18.62 -20.19
C HIS A 45 -13.16 -18.48 -19.77
N ALA A 46 -12.25 -18.50 -20.74
CA ALA A 46 -10.85 -18.18 -20.52
C ALA A 46 -10.40 -17.09 -21.50
N VAL A 47 -9.60 -16.14 -21.00
CA VAL A 47 -9.04 -15.05 -21.79
C VAL A 47 -7.54 -14.98 -21.58
N ASP A 48 -6.80 -15.18 -22.66
CA ASP A 48 -5.38 -14.89 -22.73
C ASP A 48 -5.22 -13.42 -23.15
N THR A 49 -4.53 -12.60 -22.37
CA THR A 49 -4.45 -11.16 -22.65
C THR A 49 -3.70 -10.81 -23.94
N VAL A 50 -2.98 -11.76 -24.53
CA VAL A 50 -2.28 -11.58 -25.81
C VAL A 50 -3.02 -12.29 -26.94
N LYS A 51 -3.51 -13.52 -26.70
CA LYS A 51 -4.17 -14.34 -27.74
C LYS A 51 -5.68 -14.10 -27.85
N GLY A 52 -6.29 -13.43 -26.87
CA GLY A 52 -7.74 -13.23 -26.78
C GLY A 52 -8.46 -14.40 -26.12
N PRO A 53 -9.76 -14.60 -26.42
CA PRO A 53 -10.55 -15.72 -25.92
C PRO A 53 -9.90 -17.08 -26.20
N SER A 54 -10.01 -18.01 -25.25
CA SER A 54 -9.43 -19.35 -25.31
C SER A 54 -10.44 -20.39 -24.82
N ASP A 55 -10.41 -21.59 -25.41
CA ASP A 55 -11.19 -22.74 -24.95
C ASP A 55 -10.53 -23.51 -23.81
N PHE A 56 -9.39 -23.02 -23.31
CA PHE A 56 -8.64 -23.65 -22.23
C PHE A 56 -9.54 -23.95 -21.01
N MET A 57 -9.64 -25.23 -20.66
CA MET A 57 -10.44 -25.77 -19.56
C MET A 57 -11.95 -25.47 -19.63
N ASN A 58 -12.50 -25.07 -20.78
CA ASN A 58 -13.93 -24.76 -20.88
C ASN A 58 -14.79 -25.98 -20.51
N GLY A 59 -15.70 -25.80 -19.55
CA GLY A 59 -16.53 -26.86 -18.97
C GLY A 59 -15.83 -27.73 -17.91
N GLU A 60 -14.53 -27.59 -17.71
CA GLU A 60 -13.77 -28.34 -16.70
C GLU A 60 -13.80 -27.67 -15.33
N ARG A 61 -13.42 -28.41 -14.29
CA ARG A 61 -13.34 -27.88 -12.92
C ARG A 61 -12.25 -26.81 -12.80
N PRO A 62 -12.50 -25.69 -12.08
CA PRO A 62 -11.49 -24.67 -11.86
C PRO A 62 -10.20 -25.25 -11.27
N PRO A 63 -9.04 -24.93 -11.84
CA PRO A 63 -7.77 -25.49 -11.40
C PRO A 63 -7.47 -25.06 -9.96
N ARG A 64 -7.04 -25.99 -9.11
CA ARG A 64 -6.62 -25.69 -7.73
C ARG A 64 -5.23 -25.07 -7.68
N ASP A 65 -4.33 -25.55 -8.54
CA ASP A 65 -2.96 -25.07 -8.66
C ASP A 65 -2.81 -24.12 -9.84
N LEU A 66 -2.93 -22.82 -9.58
CA LEU A 66 -2.78 -21.78 -10.59
C LEU A 66 -1.32 -21.63 -11.08
N LYS A 67 -0.34 -22.11 -10.31
CA LYS A 67 1.08 -22.11 -10.72
C LYS A 67 1.31 -23.14 -11.82
N ALA A 68 0.72 -24.33 -11.68
CA ALA A 68 0.78 -25.36 -12.72
C ALA A 68 0.16 -24.87 -14.03
N VAL A 69 -1.02 -24.23 -13.96
CA VAL A 69 -1.68 -23.60 -15.13
C VAL A 69 -0.81 -22.54 -15.78
N ALA A 70 -0.16 -21.70 -14.96
CA ALA A 70 0.75 -20.67 -15.46
C ALA A 70 1.90 -21.28 -16.28
N ALA A 71 2.51 -22.34 -15.75
CA ALA A 71 3.59 -23.07 -16.41
C ALA A 71 3.12 -23.77 -17.69
N GLU A 72 1.96 -24.44 -17.67
CA GLU A 72 1.38 -25.14 -18.82
C GLU A 72 1.04 -24.18 -19.96
N CYS A 73 0.41 -23.04 -19.64
CA CYS A 73 -0.01 -22.06 -20.63
C CYS A 73 1.14 -21.15 -21.10
N GLY A 74 2.30 -21.21 -20.44
CA GLY A 74 3.42 -20.29 -20.66
C GLY A 74 2.99 -18.84 -20.41
N VAL A 75 2.27 -18.61 -19.31
CA VAL A 75 1.81 -17.28 -18.89
C VAL A 75 2.39 -16.94 -17.53
N ASP A 76 2.56 -15.65 -17.28
CA ASP A 76 3.22 -15.20 -16.07
C ASP A 76 2.24 -14.93 -14.91
N PHE A 77 0.96 -14.83 -15.25
CA PHE A 77 -0.12 -14.48 -14.35
C PHE A 77 -1.35 -15.30 -14.69
N VAL A 78 -2.00 -15.84 -13.66
CA VAL A 78 -3.28 -16.53 -13.81
C VAL A 78 -4.25 -16.01 -12.75
N ALA A 79 -5.46 -15.66 -13.15
CA ALA A 79 -6.56 -15.38 -12.24
C ALA A 79 -7.72 -16.33 -12.53
N CYS A 80 -8.29 -17.01 -11.52
CA CYS A 80 -9.65 -17.57 -11.61
C CYS A 80 -10.58 -16.70 -10.78
N VAL A 81 -11.61 -16.20 -11.45
CA VAL A 81 -12.62 -15.29 -10.91
C VAL A 81 -13.95 -16.02 -10.98
N GLU A 82 -14.56 -16.30 -9.85
CA GLU A 82 -15.93 -16.77 -9.80
C GLU A 82 -16.88 -15.66 -10.28
N ARG A 83 -17.88 -16.02 -11.08
CA ARG A 83 -18.87 -15.10 -11.65
C ARG A 83 -19.50 -14.19 -10.60
N ASP A 84 -19.83 -14.73 -9.44
CA ASP A 84 -20.50 -14.01 -8.36
C ASP A 84 -19.53 -13.32 -7.39
N ALA A 85 -18.21 -13.55 -7.48
CA ALA A 85 -17.25 -12.98 -6.55
C ALA A 85 -17.28 -11.43 -6.52
N PRO A 86 -17.36 -10.71 -7.66
CA PRO A 86 -17.50 -9.26 -7.64
C PRO A 86 -18.78 -8.80 -6.94
N ALA A 87 -19.90 -9.48 -7.19
CA ALA A 87 -21.18 -9.15 -6.56
C ALA A 87 -21.15 -9.37 -5.04
N ARG A 88 -20.57 -10.49 -4.58
CA ARG A 88 -20.38 -10.76 -3.14
C ARG A 88 -19.42 -9.79 -2.48
N LEU A 89 -18.34 -9.41 -3.17
CA LEU A 89 -17.40 -8.39 -2.69
C LEU A 89 -18.13 -7.05 -2.49
N LEU A 90 -18.92 -6.62 -3.47
CA LEU A 90 -19.67 -5.37 -3.41
C LEU A 90 -20.77 -5.42 -2.35
N ALA A 91 -21.51 -6.52 -2.22
CA ALA A 91 -22.49 -6.70 -1.15
C ALA A 91 -21.82 -6.68 0.25
N GLY A 92 -20.65 -7.32 0.37
CA GLY A 92 -19.85 -7.28 1.59
C GLY A 92 -19.31 -5.88 1.92
N ALA A 93 -18.94 -5.11 0.91
CA ALA A 93 -18.56 -3.71 1.05
C ALA A 93 -19.74 -2.83 1.48
N GLN A 94 -20.85 -2.90 0.75
CA GLN A 94 -22.07 -2.12 0.99
C GLN A 94 -22.66 -2.40 2.38
N SER A 95 -22.65 -3.65 2.84
CA SER A 95 -23.16 -4.00 4.17
C SER A 95 -22.33 -3.42 5.33
N LYS A 96 -21.12 -2.93 5.06
CA LYS A 96 -20.22 -2.38 6.07
C LYS A 96 -20.00 -0.89 5.96
N ILE A 97 -20.15 -0.31 4.77
CA ILE A 97 -20.02 1.12 4.53
C ILE A 97 -21.26 1.82 5.10
N ASN A 98 -21.03 2.67 6.10
CA ASN A 98 -22.03 3.61 6.58
C ASN A 98 -21.63 5.03 6.13
N ILE A 99 -22.60 5.84 5.75
CA ILE A 99 -22.39 7.25 5.39
C ILE A 99 -21.82 8.07 6.55
N ASP A 100 -22.09 7.64 7.80
CA ASP A 100 -21.57 8.28 9.01
C ASP A 100 -20.12 7.88 9.33
N GLN A 101 -19.59 6.84 8.68
CA GLN A 101 -18.21 6.40 8.84
C GLN A 101 -17.24 7.31 8.11
N THR A 102 -16.02 7.35 8.63
CA THR A 102 -14.93 8.03 7.94
C THR A 102 -14.45 7.30 6.69
N LEU A 103 -13.86 8.00 5.72
CA LEU A 103 -13.31 7.38 4.50
C LEU A 103 -12.28 6.30 4.85
N PHE A 104 -11.47 6.57 5.87
CA PHE A 104 -10.54 5.57 6.40
C PHE A 104 -11.27 4.35 6.98
N GLU A 105 -12.34 4.54 7.75
CA GLU A 105 -13.17 3.43 8.23
C GLU A 105 -13.88 2.69 7.10
N GLN A 106 -14.30 3.37 6.03
CA GLN A 106 -14.88 2.75 4.85
C GLN A 106 -13.84 1.90 4.11
N VAL A 107 -12.64 2.44 3.85
CA VAL A 107 -11.51 1.69 3.25
C VAL A 107 -11.12 0.50 4.12
N MET A 108 -11.06 0.67 5.44
CA MET A 108 -10.77 -0.43 6.36
C MET A 108 -11.91 -1.45 6.41
N SER A 109 -13.16 -1.03 6.20
CA SER A 109 -14.32 -1.90 6.11
C SER A 109 -14.30 -2.77 4.86
N LEU A 110 -13.67 -2.30 3.77
CA LEU A 110 -13.43 -3.08 2.54
C LEU A 110 -12.40 -4.20 2.73
N ARG A 111 -11.51 -4.11 3.71
CA ARG A 111 -10.42 -5.08 3.92
C ARG A 111 -10.94 -6.50 4.12
N GLU A 112 -11.96 -6.66 4.96
CA GLU A 112 -12.46 -7.99 5.32
C GLU A 112 -13.27 -8.66 4.18
N PRO A 113 -14.21 -7.97 3.49
CA PRO A 113 -14.82 -8.49 2.26
C PRO A 113 -13.80 -8.83 1.18
N LEU A 114 -12.84 -7.93 0.93
CA LEU A 114 -11.79 -8.14 -0.05
C LEU A 114 -10.95 -9.38 0.29
N ARG A 115 -10.56 -9.54 1.56
CA ARG A 115 -9.80 -10.71 2.04
C ARG A 115 -10.60 -12.00 1.96
N ARG A 116 -11.91 -11.95 2.19
CA ARG A 116 -12.77 -13.13 2.09
C ARG A 116 -12.84 -13.64 0.66
N GLU A 117 -13.06 -12.74 -0.30
CA GLU A 117 -13.19 -13.10 -1.71
C GLU A 117 -11.83 -13.45 -2.33
N LEU A 118 -10.75 -12.76 -1.95
CA LEU A 118 -9.40 -13.13 -2.35
C LEU A 118 -8.96 -14.43 -1.66
N GLY A 119 -8.89 -15.52 -2.43
CA GLY A 119 -8.56 -16.88 -1.98
C GLY A 119 -9.75 -17.85 -2.07
N SER A 120 -10.98 -17.34 -2.08
CA SER A 120 -12.18 -18.15 -2.33
C SER A 120 -12.75 -17.84 -3.73
N GLY A 121 -13.45 -16.72 -3.88
CA GLY A 121 -14.05 -16.28 -5.13
C GLY A 121 -13.07 -15.74 -6.17
N VAL A 122 -11.93 -15.22 -5.75
CA VAL A 122 -10.87 -14.72 -6.64
C VAL A 122 -9.55 -15.33 -6.24
N ARG A 123 -8.98 -16.17 -7.09
CA ARG A 123 -7.69 -16.83 -6.86
C ARG A 123 -6.70 -16.34 -7.90
N ILE A 124 -5.52 -15.92 -7.46
CA ILE A 124 -4.53 -15.25 -8.30
C ILE A 124 -3.16 -15.90 -8.10
N TYR A 125 -2.44 -16.10 -9.20
CA TYR A 125 -1.04 -16.47 -9.22
C TYR A 125 -0.21 -15.43 -9.99
N PRO A 126 0.94 -14.98 -9.43
CA PRO A 126 1.42 -15.24 -8.08
C PRO A 126 0.50 -14.62 -7.02
N ASP A 127 0.46 -15.22 -5.82
CA ASP A 127 -0.41 -14.75 -4.73
C ASP A 127 0.03 -13.35 -4.27
N ILE A 128 -0.79 -12.34 -4.64
CA ILE A 128 -0.55 -10.94 -4.29
C ILE A 128 -0.81 -10.69 -2.80
N LEU A 129 -1.71 -11.45 -2.16
CA LEU A 129 -1.98 -11.32 -0.73
C LEU A 129 -0.81 -11.82 0.13
N ALA A 130 -0.14 -12.90 -0.30
CA ALA A 130 1.07 -13.37 0.36
C ALA A 130 2.21 -12.34 0.33
N ALA A 131 2.21 -11.51 -0.71
CA ALA A 131 3.18 -10.43 -0.89
C ALA A 131 2.82 -9.13 -0.16
N MET A 132 1.54 -8.84 0.04
CA MET A 132 1.15 -7.62 0.74
C MET A 132 1.60 -7.71 2.20
N PRO A 133 2.39 -6.73 2.70
CA PRO A 133 2.79 -6.72 4.09
C PRO A 133 1.52 -6.68 4.95
N ARG A 134 1.35 -7.68 5.81
CA ARG A 134 0.32 -7.66 6.84
C ARG A 134 0.63 -6.46 7.73
N LEU A 135 -0.04 -5.32 7.50
CA LEU A 135 0.02 -4.19 8.42
C LEU A 135 -0.44 -4.72 9.78
N PRO A 136 0.46 -4.82 10.77
CA PRO A 136 0.09 -5.35 12.07
C PRO A 136 -0.99 -4.45 12.65
N ASP A 137 -2.00 -5.02 13.32
CA ASP A 137 -2.98 -4.21 14.07
C ASP A 137 -2.29 -3.27 15.08
N PHE A 138 -1.07 -3.64 15.49
CA PHE A 138 -0.17 -2.79 16.26
C PHE A 138 0.29 -1.52 15.53
N ALA A 139 0.54 -1.53 14.22
CA ALA A 139 0.91 -0.33 13.46
C ALA A 139 -0.23 0.70 13.44
N LEU A 140 -1.48 0.24 13.35
CA LEU A 140 -2.67 1.09 13.48
C LEU A 140 -2.82 1.64 14.91
N LYS A 141 -2.52 0.82 15.94
CA LYS A 141 -2.49 1.27 17.34
C LYS A 141 -1.37 2.28 17.58
N ILE A 142 -0.19 2.10 16.99
CA ILE A 142 0.91 3.07 17.05
C ILE A 142 0.49 4.37 16.38
N LEU A 143 -0.11 4.32 15.19
CA LEU A 143 -0.63 5.51 14.49
C LEU A 143 -1.64 6.27 15.35
N LYS A 144 -2.57 5.57 16.01
CA LYS A 144 -3.52 6.17 16.96
C LYS A 144 -2.83 6.74 18.19
N LEU A 145 -1.84 6.05 18.76
CA LEU A 145 -1.10 6.51 19.94
C LEU A 145 -0.20 7.73 19.63
N LEU A 146 0.34 7.77 18.42
CA LEU A 146 1.21 8.83 17.92
C LEU A 146 0.45 10.01 17.32
N SER A 147 -0.85 9.87 17.02
CA SER A 147 -1.71 10.95 16.52
C SER A 147 -2.33 11.78 17.65
N PRO A 148 -1.74 12.91 18.08
CA PRO A 148 -2.49 13.94 18.78
C PRO A 148 -3.68 14.42 17.95
N LYS A 149 -4.58 15.20 18.58
CA LYS A 149 -5.78 15.77 17.93
C LYS A 149 -5.51 16.50 16.62
N ASN A 150 -4.28 16.91 16.33
CA ASN A 150 -3.83 17.41 15.03
C ASN A 150 -2.46 16.80 14.70
N PHE A 151 -2.43 15.83 13.80
CA PHE A 151 -1.25 15.07 13.46
C PHE A 151 -1.08 15.00 11.96
N MET A 152 0.03 15.53 11.45
CA MET A 152 0.43 15.32 10.06
C MET A 152 1.64 14.40 10.02
N ALA A 153 1.54 13.33 9.25
CA ALA A 153 2.64 12.43 8.95
C ALA A 153 2.99 12.48 7.46
N MET A 154 4.27 12.34 7.17
CA MET A 154 4.76 12.14 5.81
C MET A 154 5.69 10.94 5.73
N VAL A 155 5.56 10.18 4.65
CA VAL A 155 6.52 9.16 4.23
C VAL A 155 7.03 9.57 2.87
N VAL A 156 8.34 9.70 2.71
CA VAL A 156 8.98 10.13 1.48
C VAL A 156 10.11 9.17 1.14
N VAL A 157 10.12 8.69 -0.09
CA VAL A 157 11.17 7.83 -0.62
C VAL A 157 11.96 8.64 -1.63
N LEU A 158 13.26 8.78 -1.40
CA LEU A 158 14.18 9.53 -2.24
C LEU A 158 15.00 8.59 -3.13
N ASP A 159 15.23 9.01 -4.37
CA ASP A 159 16.16 8.36 -5.30
C ASP A 159 17.13 9.44 -5.82
N GLY A 160 18.31 9.54 -5.22
CA GLY A 160 19.24 10.63 -5.47
C GLY A 160 18.67 11.99 -5.06
N LYS A 161 18.48 12.88 -6.04
CA LYS A 161 17.95 14.24 -5.85
C LYS A 161 16.45 14.36 -6.19
N ASP A 162 15.76 13.23 -6.31
CA ASP A 162 14.36 13.20 -6.69
C ASP A 162 13.50 12.51 -5.62
N VAL A 163 12.25 12.95 -5.50
CA VAL A 163 11.24 12.20 -4.75
C VAL A 163 10.72 11.08 -5.64
N TRP A 164 11.00 9.84 -5.27
CA TRP A 164 10.55 8.66 -6.00
C TRP A 164 9.07 8.36 -5.73
N THR A 165 8.67 8.33 -4.46
CA THR A 165 7.25 8.29 -4.04
C THR A 165 7.09 8.98 -2.70
N SER A 166 5.88 9.42 -2.39
CA SER A 166 5.55 10.05 -1.12
C SER A 166 4.08 9.91 -0.79
N ALA A 167 3.79 9.93 0.51
CA ALA A 167 2.44 9.96 1.04
C ALA A 167 2.43 10.88 2.25
N VAL A 168 1.47 11.78 2.30
CA VAL A 168 1.26 12.73 3.39
C VAL A 168 -0.18 12.57 3.85
N VAL A 169 -0.35 12.38 5.15
CA VAL A 169 -1.66 12.21 5.77
C VAL A 169 -1.76 13.19 6.93
N ARG A 170 -2.83 13.97 6.97
CA ARG A 170 -3.20 14.75 8.16
C ARG A 170 -4.44 14.15 8.80
N ILE A 171 -4.38 14.07 10.12
CA ILE A 171 -5.44 13.60 10.99
C ILE A 171 -5.80 14.75 11.93
N THR A 172 -7.03 15.25 11.84
CA THR A 172 -7.59 16.29 12.70
C THR A 172 -8.79 15.73 13.43
N ASN A 173 -8.83 15.91 14.76
CA ASN A 173 -9.83 15.37 15.67
C ASN A 173 -10.08 13.85 15.54
N GLY A 174 -9.02 13.10 15.18
CA GLY A 174 -9.10 11.64 15.02
C GLY A 174 -9.48 11.17 13.62
N GLU A 175 -9.57 12.09 12.66
CA GLU A 175 -10.06 11.82 11.32
C GLU A 175 -9.10 12.30 10.26
N ALA A 176 -8.89 11.49 9.23
CA ALA A 176 -8.05 11.90 8.11
C ALA A 176 -8.79 12.98 7.29
N ASP A 177 -8.26 14.20 7.28
CA ASP A 177 -8.82 15.35 6.57
C ASP A 177 -7.98 15.77 5.35
N LEU A 178 -6.75 15.25 5.24
CA LEU A 178 -5.85 15.44 4.10
C LEU A 178 -5.13 14.14 3.77
N ILE A 179 -5.17 13.75 2.50
CA ILE A 179 -4.31 12.71 1.93
C ILE A 179 -3.73 13.30 0.64
N THR A 180 -2.41 13.42 0.54
CA THR A 180 -1.72 14.08 -0.57
C THR A 180 -0.31 13.50 -0.78
N THR A 181 0.35 13.86 -1.89
CA THR A 181 1.79 13.65 -2.10
C THR A 181 2.56 14.96 -1.90
N THR A 182 3.89 14.90 -1.98
CA THR A 182 4.78 16.06 -1.99
C THR A 182 4.67 16.90 -3.27
N ASP A 183 3.98 16.45 -4.32
CA ASP A 183 3.78 17.24 -5.55
C ASP A 183 2.97 18.51 -5.31
N THR A 184 2.14 18.53 -4.26
CA THR A 184 1.41 19.73 -3.84
C THR A 184 2.30 20.87 -3.38
N LEU A 185 3.61 20.64 -3.22
CA LEU A 185 4.58 21.66 -2.85
C LEU A 185 5.13 22.44 -4.06
N ARG A 186 4.64 22.22 -5.28
CA ARG A 186 5.22 22.82 -6.50
C ARG A 186 5.12 24.37 -6.50
N PRO A 187 6.24 25.09 -6.74
CA PRO A 187 7.61 24.59 -6.88
C PRO A 187 8.19 24.14 -5.54
N GLY A 188 8.63 22.87 -5.47
CA GLY A 188 9.17 22.27 -4.26
C GLY A 188 10.61 22.71 -3.96
N PRO A 189 11.15 22.36 -2.78
CA PRO A 189 12.55 22.62 -2.46
C PRO A 189 13.48 21.87 -3.41
N GLU A 190 14.61 22.50 -3.76
CA GLU A 190 15.68 21.83 -4.50
C GLU A 190 16.36 20.80 -3.60
N LEU A 191 16.35 19.53 -4.02
CA LEU A 191 16.93 18.44 -3.26
C LEU A 191 18.42 18.28 -3.58
N THR A 192 19.20 18.09 -2.53
CA THR A 192 20.66 18.08 -2.58
C THR A 192 21.24 16.67 -2.72
N GLY A 193 20.46 15.64 -2.36
CA GLY A 193 20.90 14.25 -2.22
C GLY A 193 21.37 13.91 -0.80
N ASP A 194 21.51 14.90 0.08
CA ASP A 194 21.68 14.67 1.51
C ASP A 194 20.31 14.49 2.17
N MET A 195 19.94 13.23 2.43
CA MET A 195 18.63 12.87 2.98
C MET A 195 18.24 13.65 4.25
N ALA A 196 19.20 14.02 5.11
CA ALA A 196 18.89 14.76 6.33
C ALA A 196 18.54 16.22 6.03
N ARG A 197 19.27 16.86 5.11
CA ARG A 197 18.97 18.22 4.65
C ARG A 197 17.68 18.25 3.84
N ASP A 198 17.52 17.29 2.93
CA ASP A 198 16.35 17.17 2.07
C ASP A 198 15.08 16.91 2.89
N ALA A 199 15.17 16.07 3.93
CA ALA A 199 14.10 15.87 4.90
C ALA A 199 13.70 17.17 5.59
N ALA A 200 14.67 17.95 6.10
CA ALA A 200 14.39 19.22 6.76
C ALA A 200 13.74 20.24 5.81
N SER A 201 14.21 20.32 4.56
CA SER A 201 13.64 21.19 3.53
C SER A 201 12.20 20.81 3.17
N LEU A 202 11.94 19.51 2.96
CA LEU A 202 10.60 19.00 2.64
C LEU A 202 9.62 19.20 3.79
N VAL A 203 10.05 18.95 5.03
CA VAL A 203 9.24 19.25 6.22
C VAL A 203 8.92 20.73 6.27
N LYS A 204 9.91 21.61 6.16
CA LYS A 204 9.70 23.07 6.23
C LYS A 204 8.74 23.56 5.15
N ALA A 205 8.88 23.05 3.92
CA ALA A 205 7.99 23.38 2.82
C ALA A 205 6.55 22.92 3.11
N MET A 206 6.37 21.69 3.59
CA MET A 206 5.05 21.18 3.97
C MET A 206 4.44 21.92 5.15
N GLU A 207 5.25 22.26 6.16
CA GLU A 207 4.79 23.04 7.31
C GLU A 207 4.28 24.43 6.89
N SER A 208 4.97 25.05 5.92
CA SER A 208 4.58 26.34 5.36
C SER A 208 3.28 26.24 4.54
N ALA A 209 3.07 25.12 3.84
CA ALA A 209 1.93 24.95 2.93
C ALA A 209 0.66 24.42 3.63
N ARG A 210 0.80 23.47 4.57
CA ARG A 210 -0.31 22.65 5.07
C ARG A 210 -0.38 22.54 6.60
N GLY A 211 0.60 23.11 7.30
CA GLY A 211 0.68 23.12 8.77
C GLY A 211 1.66 22.10 9.34
N LYS A 212 1.82 22.14 10.67
CA LYS A 212 2.89 21.45 11.41
C LYS A 212 2.98 19.95 11.11
N VAL A 213 4.17 19.47 10.74
CA VAL A 213 4.46 18.05 10.53
C VAL A 213 4.87 17.44 11.86
N ALA A 214 4.12 16.43 12.31
CA ALA A 214 4.36 15.79 13.59
C ALA A 214 5.33 14.60 13.45
N LEU A 215 5.38 13.96 12.28
CA LEU A 215 6.26 12.84 11.98
C LEU A 215 6.61 12.84 10.49
N GLY A 216 7.90 12.75 10.16
CA GLY A 216 8.33 12.47 8.79
C GLY A 216 9.26 11.28 8.75
N ILE A 217 9.02 10.35 7.84
CA ILE A 217 9.86 9.19 7.57
C ILE A 217 10.41 9.34 6.16
N PHE A 218 11.71 9.57 6.05
CA PHE A 218 12.42 9.72 4.80
C PHE A 218 13.30 8.50 4.61
N MET A 219 13.27 7.88 3.45
CA MET A 219 14.13 6.73 3.18
C MET A 219 14.68 6.77 1.77
N SER A 220 15.83 6.14 1.54
CA SER A 220 16.29 5.91 0.18
C SER A 220 15.46 4.81 -0.47
N ARG A 221 15.36 4.82 -1.79
CA ARG A 221 14.74 3.73 -2.56
C ARG A 221 15.35 2.37 -2.21
N ALA A 222 16.67 2.29 -2.13
CA ALA A 222 17.38 1.08 -1.68
C ALA A 222 16.97 0.65 -0.25
N GLY A 223 16.74 1.62 0.64
CA GLY A 223 16.24 1.37 1.99
C GLY A 223 14.84 0.77 2.00
N LEU A 224 13.94 1.29 1.16
CA LEU A 224 12.59 0.73 1.00
C LEU A 224 12.63 -0.69 0.42
N GLU A 225 13.39 -0.91 -0.67
CA GLU A 225 13.52 -2.23 -1.28
C GLU A 225 14.06 -3.26 -0.27
N HIS A 226 15.05 -2.87 0.53
CA HIS A 226 15.56 -3.71 1.62
C HIS A 226 14.51 -3.99 2.69
N LEU A 227 13.74 -2.97 3.11
CA LEU A 227 12.69 -3.10 4.11
C LEU A 227 11.61 -4.10 3.67
N ILE A 228 11.18 -4.02 2.41
CA ILE A 228 10.15 -4.89 1.83
C ILE A 228 10.64 -6.34 1.71
N ALA A 229 11.90 -6.53 1.29
CA ALA A 229 12.49 -7.85 1.18
C ALA A 229 12.82 -8.49 2.55
N HIS A 230 12.81 -7.71 3.65
CA HIS A 230 13.24 -8.21 4.95
C HIS A 230 12.17 -9.08 5.62
N PRO A 231 12.51 -10.28 6.14
CA PRO A 231 11.54 -11.16 6.82
C PRO A 231 10.87 -10.54 8.06
N ARG A 232 11.52 -9.53 8.65
CA ARG A 232 11.02 -8.76 9.80
C ARG A 232 11.19 -7.26 9.53
N PRO A 233 10.27 -6.62 8.79
CA PRO A 233 10.46 -5.25 8.33
C PRO A 233 10.58 -4.25 9.49
N LEU A 234 9.75 -4.39 10.53
CA LEU A 234 9.83 -3.51 11.71
C LEU A 234 11.16 -3.61 12.45
N GLY A 235 11.72 -4.82 12.58
CA GLY A 235 13.05 -5.03 13.17
C GLY A 235 14.17 -4.45 12.30
N ALA A 236 13.99 -4.44 10.97
CA ALA A 236 14.95 -3.86 10.04
C ALA A 236 15.01 -2.33 10.10
N LEU A 237 13.94 -1.64 10.49
CA LEU A 237 13.90 -0.17 10.59
C LEU A 237 15.04 0.39 11.46
N ALA A 238 15.36 -0.29 12.57
CA ALA A 238 16.48 0.12 13.43
C ALA A 238 17.85 -0.03 12.74
N ALA A 239 18.04 -1.11 11.96
CA ALA A 239 19.24 -1.34 11.18
C ALA A 239 19.35 -0.41 9.96
N LEU A 240 18.22 0.03 9.40
CA LEU A 240 18.18 1.03 8.34
C LEU A 240 18.64 2.41 8.83
N ALA A 241 18.30 2.76 10.08
CA ALA A 241 18.73 4.01 10.70
C ALA A 241 20.24 4.07 10.87
N SER A 242 20.89 2.97 11.27
CA SER A 242 22.36 2.94 11.41
C SER A 242 23.09 3.03 10.06
N ARG A 243 22.47 2.58 8.97
CA ARG A 243 23.01 2.68 7.60
C ARG A 243 22.73 4.02 6.91
N LYS A 244 22.09 4.98 7.59
CA LYS A 244 21.63 6.26 7.01
C LYS A 244 20.69 6.06 5.81
N TRP A 245 20.00 4.92 5.74
CA TRP A 245 18.99 4.65 4.70
C TRP A 245 17.62 5.19 5.06
N ILE A 246 17.45 5.64 6.31
CA ILE A 246 16.24 6.26 6.82
C ILE A 246 16.61 7.45 7.71
N VAL A 247 15.87 8.55 7.56
CA VAL A 247 15.89 9.72 8.43
C VAL A 247 14.47 9.93 8.95
N ILE A 248 14.33 10.10 10.26
CA ILE A 248 13.05 10.45 10.87
C ILE A 248 13.12 11.91 11.31
N HIS A 249 12.28 12.76 10.71
CA HIS A 249 12.26 14.19 10.97
C HIS A 249 10.88 14.82 10.70
N PRO A 250 10.26 15.56 11.63
CA PRO A 250 10.61 15.64 13.04
C PRO A 250 10.45 14.27 13.70
N TYR A 251 11.25 14.00 14.73
CA TYR A 251 11.21 12.73 15.46
C TYR A 251 10.54 12.93 16.82
N PRO A 252 9.22 12.73 16.95
CA PRO A 252 8.52 12.98 18.20
C PRO A 252 9.08 12.07 19.30
N ARG A 253 9.28 12.63 20.50
CA ARG A 253 9.90 11.92 21.65
C ARG A 253 9.20 10.59 21.96
N ARG A 254 7.87 10.53 21.81
CA ARG A 254 7.09 9.29 21.99
C ARG A 254 7.43 8.21 20.96
N ALA A 255 7.64 8.59 19.70
CA ALA A 255 8.07 7.64 18.67
C ALA A 255 9.50 7.14 18.92
N ARG A 256 10.39 7.99 19.46
CA ARG A 256 11.75 7.56 19.87
C ARG A 256 11.70 6.43 20.89
N ILE A 257 10.84 6.56 21.89
CA ILE A 257 10.69 5.55 22.94
C ILE A 257 10.11 4.25 22.35
N LEU A 258 9.07 4.34 21.52
CA LEU A 258 8.48 3.16 20.87
C LEU A 258 9.47 2.41 19.97
N LEU A 259 10.23 3.12 19.14
CA LEU A 259 11.24 2.50 18.28
C LEU A 259 12.41 1.90 19.07
N ALA A 260 12.79 2.50 20.20
CA ALA A 260 13.80 1.93 21.10
C ALA A 260 13.32 0.65 21.80
N LEU A 261 12.01 0.54 22.06
CA LEU A 261 11.40 -0.63 22.68
C LEU A 261 11.02 -1.71 21.66
N ALA A 262 10.88 -1.37 20.37
CA ALA A 262 10.49 -2.30 19.31
C ALA A 262 11.33 -3.58 19.22
N PRO A 263 12.67 -3.59 19.44
CA PRO A 263 13.47 -4.82 19.47
C PRO A 263 13.19 -5.72 20.69
N LEU A 264 12.69 -5.14 21.79
CA LEU A 264 12.37 -5.84 23.04
C LEU A 264 10.94 -6.40 23.04
N MET A 265 10.06 -5.76 22.27
CA MET A 265 8.74 -6.28 21.97
C MET A 265 8.92 -7.42 20.96
N LYS A 266 8.67 -8.67 21.35
CA LYS A 266 8.66 -9.84 20.45
C LYS A 266 7.52 -9.72 19.42
N ILE A 267 7.64 -8.80 18.47
CA ILE A 267 6.70 -8.51 17.37
C ILE A 267 7.31 -8.99 16.07
#